data_AF-Q0AYB7-F1
#
_entry.id   AF-Q0AYB7-F1
#
_cell.length_a   1.000
_cell.length_b   1.000
_cell.length_c   1.000
_cell.angle_alpha   90.00
_cell.angle_beta   90.00
_cell.angle_gamma   90.00
#
_symmetry.space_group_name_H-M   'P 1'
#
loop_
_entity.id
_entity.type
_entity.pdbx_description
1 polymer ?
#
loop_
_entity_poly.entity_id
_entity_poly.type
_entity_poly.pdbx_seq_one_letter_code
_entity_poly.pdbx_strand_id
1 'polypeptide(L)'
;MGDKEKKPLKYRILTYGCQMNVRDSETIAGLLEGSGFNQAEDLSEADLIVFNTCSVRHSAENKVYGKLGEIASLKKKRPELLIAFGGCMAQLPEVRQKLKKRGVDVVFGTHNIHELPYLIARAKEKRSPVFEVWEKEGSIVEPLPSCRKPGLSAFVNIMFGCNNFCSYCIVPYTRGRERSRKADDIIRELEELAAAGYKEVTLLGQNVNSYGRGLGEKIEFADLLYRANSVAGIERIRFTTSHPKDVSDRLLQAIAECEKLCEHIHAPLQAGSNRILQRMNRNYSREHYLKLVERMRHYVPGVSITSDLIVGFPGETEEDFLETLDMVERVRFDAAFTFLYSQRSGTRAAELAEQIPLEEKKQRLERLNRRQYQIATEINQELQGSIQEVLVEGPSKTNPQKLTSRTRSNRIVIFSGGKDLIGRLINVKITEAKTFSLFGEIFNE
;
A
#
# COMPACT_ATOMS: atom_id res chain seq x y z
N MET A 1 41.98 -31.07 -3.27
CA MET A 1 41.58 -29.68 -2.93
C MET A 1 40.25 -29.78 -2.22
N GLY A 2 40.23 -29.56 -0.90
CA GLY A 2 38.98 -29.61 -0.15
C GLY A 2 38.05 -28.51 -0.65
N ASP A 3 36.88 -28.91 -1.12
CA ASP A 3 35.78 -27.99 -1.34
C ASP A 3 35.47 -27.37 0.02
N LYS A 4 36.01 -26.18 0.29
CA LYS A 4 35.56 -25.37 1.41
C LYS A 4 34.09 -25.10 1.09
N GLU A 5 33.18 -25.80 1.77
CA GLU A 5 31.74 -25.53 1.74
C GLU A 5 31.55 -24.02 1.73
N LYS A 6 31.23 -23.47 0.55
CA LYS A 6 31.08 -22.04 0.37
C LYS A 6 29.87 -21.65 1.21
N LYS A 7 30.14 -21.02 2.35
CA LYS A 7 29.12 -20.53 3.27
C LYS A 7 28.06 -19.78 2.44
N PRO A 8 26.77 -20.13 2.56
CA PRO A 8 25.72 -19.55 1.75
C PRO A 8 25.71 -18.03 1.94
N LEU A 9 25.64 -17.30 0.84
CA LEU A 9 25.69 -15.84 0.86
C LEU A 9 24.43 -15.29 1.52
N LYS A 10 24.58 -14.24 2.30
CA LYS A 10 23.46 -13.64 3.03
C LYS A 10 22.89 -12.42 2.32
N TYR A 11 21.57 -12.26 2.33
CA TYR A 11 20.89 -11.09 1.76
C TYR A 11 20.09 -10.32 2.82
N ARG A 12 19.95 -9.00 2.64
CA ARG A 12 19.04 -8.17 3.43
C ARG A 12 18.25 -7.23 2.53
N ILE A 13 16.93 -7.23 2.66
CA ILE A 13 16.05 -6.33 1.91
C ILE A 13 15.68 -5.14 2.79
N LEU A 14 15.92 -3.93 2.30
CA LEU A 14 15.48 -2.67 2.88
C LEU A 14 14.26 -2.18 2.10
N THR A 15 13.08 -2.32 2.71
CA THR A 15 11.80 -1.98 2.07
C THR A 15 11.41 -0.56 2.45
N TYR A 16 11.18 0.28 1.45
CA TYR A 16 10.69 1.65 1.59
C TYR A 16 9.49 1.84 0.69
N GLY A 17 8.35 2.24 1.28
CA GLY A 17 7.18 2.58 0.49
C GLY A 17 5.86 2.11 1.06
N CYS A 18 5.07 1.48 0.21
CA CYS A 18 3.71 1.05 0.47
C CYS A 18 3.60 -0.47 0.66
N GLN A 19 2.37 -0.93 0.85
CA GLN A 19 2.00 -2.33 1.00
C GLN A 19 2.42 -3.18 -0.20
N MET A 20 2.40 -2.62 -1.42
CA MET A 20 2.91 -3.32 -2.60
C MET A 20 4.43 -3.48 -2.58
N ASN A 21 5.19 -2.52 -2.03
CA ASN A 21 6.62 -2.73 -1.83
C ASN A 21 6.86 -3.85 -0.79
N VAL A 22 6.02 -3.97 0.24
CA VAL A 22 6.11 -5.10 1.17
C VAL A 22 5.88 -6.43 0.44
N ARG A 23 4.84 -6.51 -0.40
CA ARG A 23 4.59 -7.70 -1.23
C ARG A 23 5.74 -8.00 -2.20
N ASP A 24 6.24 -6.99 -2.90
CA ASP A 24 7.38 -7.13 -3.81
C ASP A 24 8.63 -7.63 -3.08
N SER A 25 8.85 -7.21 -1.82
CA SER A 25 9.97 -7.70 -1.02
C SER A 25 9.86 -9.18 -0.65
N GLU A 26 8.66 -9.70 -0.47
CA GLU A 26 8.45 -11.15 -0.26
C GLU A 26 8.77 -11.93 -1.55
N THR A 27 8.39 -11.41 -2.72
CA THR A 27 8.77 -11.99 -4.02
C THR A 27 10.28 -11.94 -4.24
N ILE A 28 10.91 -10.80 -3.94
CA ILE A 28 12.38 -10.66 -4.00
C ILE A 28 13.06 -11.67 -3.07
N ALA A 29 12.57 -11.84 -1.85
CA ALA A 29 13.08 -12.84 -0.91
C ALA A 29 13.00 -14.26 -1.50
N GLY A 30 11.84 -14.64 -2.05
CA GLY A 30 11.65 -15.96 -2.67
C GLY A 30 12.58 -16.20 -3.86
N LEU A 31 12.80 -15.19 -4.70
CA LEU A 31 13.74 -15.28 -5.81
C LEU A 31 15.20 -15.45 -5.34
N LEU A 32 15.59 -14.75 -4.29
CA LEU A 32 16.95 -14.83 -3.74
C LEU A 32 17.20 -16.17 -3.03
N GLU A 33 16.24 -16.65 -2.23
CA GLU A 33 16.33 -17.94 -1.54
C GLU A 33 16.32 -19.10 -2.54
N GLY A 34 15.47 -19.05 -3.56
CA GLY A 34 15.50 -19.99 -4.68
C GLY A 34 16.81 -19.98 -5.47
N SER A 35 17.63 -18.92 -5.31
CA SER A 35 18.96 -18.80 -5.92
C SER A 35 20.10 -19.13 -4.94
N GLY A 36 19.81 -19.67 -3.76
CA GLY A 36 20.79 -20.13 -2.78
C GLY A 36 21.31 -19.08 -1.81
N PHE A 37 20.66 -17.91 -1.71
CA PHE A 37 20.96 -16.95 -0.64
C PHE A 37 20.16 -17.26 0.63
N ASN A 38 20.70 -16.90 1.79
CA ASN A 38 20.00 -16.95 3.07
C ASN A 38 19.72 -15.55 3.61
N GLN A 39 18.62 -15.37 4.34
CA GLN A 39 18.32 -14.07 4.94
C GLN A 39 19.34 -13.72 6.04
N ALA A 40 19.88 -12.50 6.02
CA ALA A 40 20.71 -11.95 7.07
C ALA A 40 19.85 -11.41 8.23
N GLU A 41 20.25 -11.68 9.46
CA GLU A 41 19.67 -11.07 10.66
C GLU A 41 19.99 -9.58 10.70
N ASP A 42 21.27 -9.26 10.51
CA ASP A 42 21.82 -7.90 10.53
C ASP A 42 22.41 -7.45 9.19
N LEU A 43 22.43 -6.12 8.99
CA LEU A 43 23.02 -5.50 7.80
C LEU A 43 24.54 -5.74 7.69
N SER A 44 25.22 -5.85 8.83
CA SER A 44 26.68 -6.08 8.89
C SER A 44 27.08 -7.46 8.36
N GLU A 45 26.17 -8.42 8.35
CA GLU A 45 26.41 -9.80 7.89
C GLU A 45 26.01 -10.03 6.43
N ALA A 46 25.21 -9.12 5.85
CA ALA A 46 24.73 -9.28 4.49
C ALA A 46 25.89 -9.20 3.48
N ASP A 47 25.87 -10.07 2.47
CA ASP A 47 26.72 -10.03 1.27
C ASP A 47 25.99 -9.36 0.09
N LEU A 48 24.66 -9.27 0.18
CA LEU A 48 23.79 -8.55 -0.75
C LEU A 48 22.80 -7.69 0.04
N ILE A 49 22.75 -6.39 -0.24
CA ILE A 49 21.72 -5.49 0.29
C ILE A 49 20.84 -5.03 -0.86
N VAL A 50 19.54 -5.30 -0.76
CA VAL A 50 18.54 -4.93 -1.78
C VAL A 50 17.70 -3.78 -1.27
N PHE A 51 17.72 -2.65 -1.95
CA PHE A 51 16.79 -1.54 -1.72
C PHE A 51 15.54 -1.76 -2.58
N ASN A 52 14.39 -1.99 -1.95
CA ASN A 52 13.09 -1.98 -2.63
C ASN A 52 12.39 -0.65 -2.31
N THR A 53 12.25 0.20 -3.33
CA THR A 53 12.02 1.63 -3.14
C THR A 53 10.69 2.14 -3.72
N CYS A 54 10.28 3.31 -3.24
CA CYS A 54 9.03 3.96 -3.60
C CYS A 54 9.29 5.39 -4.03
N SER A 55 8.65 5.84 -5.10
CA SER A 55 8.70 7.22 -5.62
C SER A 55 7.42 8.01 -5.29
N VAL A 56 6.53 7.44 -4.47
CA VAL A 56 5.23 8.04 -4.14
C VAL A 56 5.31 8.96 -2.93
N ARG A 57 6.39 8.95 -2.15
CA ARG A 57 6.52 9.83 -0.97
C ARG A 57 7.92 10.43 -0.94
N HIS A 58 8.01 11.76 -1.04
CA HIS A 58 9.29 12.48 -1.02
C HIS A 58 10.13 12.17 0.24
N SER A 59 9.46 12.00 1.39
CA SER A 59 10.13 11.59 2.63
C SER A 59 10.72 10.18 2.56
N ALA A 60 10.13 9.27 1.78
CA ALA A 60 10.68 7.94 1.56
C ALA A 60 11.94 8.00 0.69
N GLU A 61 11.94 8.81 -0.36
CA GLU A 61 13.11 8.99 -1.24
C GLU A 61 14.33 9.52 -0.48
N ASN A 62 14.14 10.55 0.35
CA ASN A 62 15.22 11.11 1.17
C ASN A 62 15.83 10.07 2.12
N LYS A 63 14.99 9.25 2.76
CA LYS A 63 15.46 8.15 3.63
C LYS A 63 16.27 7.11 2.84
N VAL A 64 15.83 6.78 1.62
CA VAL A 64 16.54 5.86 0.73
C VAL A 64 17.92 6.41 0.39
N TYR A 65 18.04 7.67 -0.03
CA TYR A 65 19.34 8.24 -0.39
C TYR A 65 20.30 8.36 0.79
N GLY A 66 19.80 8.70 1.98
CA GLY A 66 20.60 8.72 3.21
C GLY A 66 21.15 7.33 3.53
N LYS A 67 20.28 6.31 3.55
CA LYS A 67 20.70 4.93 3.82
C LYS A 67 21.63 4.37 2.74
N LEU A 68 21.39 4.70 1.47
CA LEU A 68 22.30 4.30 0.37
C LEU A 68 23.70 4.87 0.57
N GLY A 69 23.84 6.10 1.07
CA GLY A 69 25.15 6.70 1.40
C GLY A 69 25.88 5.95 2.52
N GLU A 70 25.16 5.54 3.55
CA GLU A 70 25.68 4.72 4.65
C GLU A 70 26.19 3.36 4.13
N ILE A 71 25.37 2.66 3.33
CA ILE A 71 25.72 1.33 2.80
C ILE A 71 26.84 1.41 1.75
N ALA A 72 26.88 2.45 0.93
CA ALA A 72 28.00 2.70 0.02
C ALA A 72 29.31 2.91 0.80
N SER A 73 29.26 3.52 1.98
CA SER A 73 30.43 3.68 2.85
C SER A 73 30.86 2.35 3.48
N LEU A 74 29.91 1.49 3.85
CA LEU A 74 30.21 0.12 4.29
C LEU A 74 30.87 -0.70 3.18
N LYS A 75 30.38 -0.59 1.95
CA LYS A 75 30.95 -1.29 0.78
C LYS A 75 32.40 -0.92 0.50
N LYS A 76 32.82 0.32 0.77
CA LYS A 76 34.25 0.70 0.68
C LYS A 76 35.13 -0.11 1.64
N LYS A 77 34.59 -0.55 2.78
CA LYS A 77 35.26 -1.42 3.76
C LYS A 77 35.10 -2.91 3.46
N ARG A 78 34.02 -3.28 2.76
CA ARG A 78 33.69 -4.65 2.32
C ARG A 78 33.45 -4.66 0.80
N PRO A 79 34.51 -4.66 -0.04
CA PRO A 79 34.37 -4.53 -1.50
C PRO A 79 33.51 -5.61 -2.16
N GLU A 80 33.42 -6.80 -1.54
CA GLU A 80 32.61 -7.93 -1.99
C GLU A 80 31.10 -7.73 -1.74
N LEU A 81 30.69 -6.74 -0.94
CA LEU A 81 29.29 -6.44 -0.67
C LEU A 81 28.60 -5.91 -1.94
N LEU A 82 27.56 -6.60 -2.36
CA LEU A 82 26.71 -6.17 -3.47
C LEU A 82 25.55 -5.30 -2.98
N ILE A 83 25.23 -4.28 -3.76
CA ILE A 83 24.09 -3.40 -3.56
C ILE A 83 23.20 -3.52 -4.78
N ALA A 84 21.99 -4.03 -4.58
CA ALA A 84 20.92 -4.00 -5.58
C ALA A 84 19.90 -2.90 -5.23
N PHE A 85 19.39 -2.20 -6.23
CA PHE A 85 18.44 -1.11 -6.06
C PHE A 85 17.30 -1.26 -7.06
N GLY A 86 16.07 -1.38 -6.57
CA GLY A 86 14.89 -1.53 -7.41
C GLY A 86 13.64 -0.88 -6.84
N GLY A 87 12.51 -1.18 -7.44
CA GLY A 87 11.22 -0.56 -7.13
C GLY A 87 10.96 0.73 -7.93
N CYS A 88 9.96 1.50 -7.50
CA CYS A 88 9.43 2.61 -8.32
C CYS A 88 10.45 3.73 -8.56
N MET A 89 11.40 3.97 -7.64
CA MET A 89 12.43 5.01 -7.87
C MET A 89 13.38 4.60 -9.00
N ALA A 90 13.76 3.32 -9.11
CA ALA A 90 14.65 2.83 -10.16
C ALA A 90 14.06 2.99 -11.57
N GLN A 91 12.73 3.07 -11.66
CA GLN A 91 12.01 3.30 -12.91
C GLN A 91 12.17 4.74 -13.44
N LEU A 92 12.59 5.69 -12.60
CA LEU A 92 12.81 7.09 -12.99
C LEU A 92 14.22 7.29 -13.61
N PRO A 93 14.33 7.85 -14.82
CA PRO A 93 15.62 8.07 -15.49
C PRO A 93 16.64 8.88 -14.67
N GLU A 94 16.18 9.94 -14.01
CA GLU A 94 17.00 10.81 -13.17
C GLU A 94 17.61 10.06 -11.96
N VAL A 95 16.87 9.11 -11.39
CA VAL A 95 17.35 8.27 -10.29
C VAL A 95 18.42 7.33 -10.81
N ARG A 96 18.19 6.66 -11.94
CA ARG A 96 19.18 5.77 -12.57
C ARG A 96 20.50 6.50 -12.83
N GLN A 97 20.45 7.74 -13.33
CA GLN A 97 21.65 8.54 -13.55
C GLN A 97 22.40 8.84 -12.23
N LYS A 98 21.68 9.19 -11.17
CA LYS A 98 22.26 9.41 -9.83
C LYS A 98 22.89 8.13 -9.26
N LEU A 99 22.31 6.96 -9.50
CA LEU A 99 22.79 5.68 -8.95
C LEU A 99 24.14 5.23 -9.56
N LYS A 100 24.44 5.59 -10.82
CA LYS A 100 25.72 5.25 -11.48
C LYS A 100 26.96 5.69 -10.68
N LYS A 101 26.84 6.75 -9.87
CA LYS A 101 27.94 7.30 -9.07
C LYS A 101 27.87 6.92 -7.58
N ARG A 102 26.96 6.02 -7.19
CA ARG A 102 26.67 5.68 -5.78
C ARG A 102 27.06 4.25 -5.37
N GLY A 103 27.87 3.57 -6.18
CA GLY A 103 28.40 2.25 -5.85
C GLY A 103 27.36 1.12 -5.89
N VAL A 104 26.23 1.33 -6.56
CA VAL A 104 25.19 0.31 -6.79
C VAL A 104 25.65 -0.64 -7.90
N ASP A 105 25.52 -1.95 -7.67
CA ASP A 105 25.93 -3.00 -8.60
C ASP A 105 24.81 -3.46 -9.51
N VAL A 106 23.58 -3.51 -8.99
CA VAL A 106 22.42 -3.98 -9.74
C VAL A 106 21.30 -2.97 -9.64
N VAL A 107 20.76 -2.55 -10.78
CA VAL A 107 19.55 -1.73 -10.83
C VAL A 107 18.49 -2.45 -11.67
N PHE A 108 17.31 -2.62 -11.09
CA PHE A 108 16.16 -3.30 -11.71
C PHE A 108 14.87 -2.49 -11.52
N GLY A 109 13.94 -2.63 -12.45
CA GLY A 109 12.67 -1.92 -12.46
C GLY A 109 11.57 -2.64 -11.69
N THR A 110 10.38 -2.03 -11.68
CA THR A 110 9.16 -2.69 -11.18
C THR A 110 8.64 -3.76 -12.14
N HIS A 111 9.06 -3.70 -13.42
CA HIS A 111 8.60 -4.57 -14.49
C HIS A 111 9.41 -5.86 -14.64
N ASN A 112 10.64 -5.90 -14.14
CA ASN A 112 11.56 -7.03 -14.33
C ASN A 112 12.14 -7.55 -13.00
N ILE A 113 11.35 -7.54 -11.93
CA ILE A 113 11.74 -8.12 -10.62
C ILE A 113 12.17 -9.58 -10.76
N HIS A 114 11.52 -10.34 -11.64
CA HIS A 114 11.82 -11.76 -11.91
C HIS A 114 13.24 -12.00 -12.46
N GLU A 115 13.88 -10.99 -13.07
CA GLU A 115 15.25 -11.11 -13.60
C GLU A 115 16.33 -10.90 -12.52
N LEU A 116 15.96 -10.48 -11.31
CA LEU A 116 16.91 -10.09 -10.27
C LEU A 116 18.02 -11.13 -10.00
N PRO A 117 17.72 -12.45 -9.88
CA PRO A 117 18.78 -13.46 -9.75
C PRO A 117 19.82 -13.43 -10.86
N TYR A 118 19.36 -13.32 -12.11
CA TYR A 118 20.23 -13.27 -13.29
C TYR A 118 21.07 -11.99 -13.32
N LEU A 119 20.47 -10.85 -12.97
CA LEU A 119 21.19 -9.56 -12.90
C LEU A 119 22.30 -9.60 -11.84
N ILE A 120 22.04 -10.21 -10.68
CA ILE A 120 23.04 -10.40 -9.61
C ILE A 120 24.18 -11.30 -10.08
N ALA A 121 23.86 -12.43 -10.74
CA ALA A 121 24.87 -13.34 -11.28
C ALA A 121 25.78 -12.63 -12.29
N ARG A 122 25.21 -11.85 -13.22
CA ARG A 122 25.97 -11.06 -14.20
C ARG A 122 26.85 -9.99 -13.57
N ALA A 123 26.35 -9.29 -12.55
CA ALA A 123 27.14 -8.27 -11.86
C ALA A 123 28.36 -8.90 -11.15
N LYS A 124 28.19 -10.08 -10.55
CA LYS A 124 29.29 -10.85 -9.95
C LYS A 124 30.31 -11.33 -10.97
N GLU A 125 29.84 -11.93 -12.06
CA GLU A 125 30.71 -12.50 -13.10
C GLU A 125 31.56 -11.41 -13.77
N LYS A 126 30.91 -10.32 -14.20
CA LYS A 126 31.59 -9.22 -14.89
C LYS A 126 32.37 -8.30 -13.96
N ARG A 127 32.14 -8.38 -12.65
CA ARG A 127 32.64 -7.44 -11.63
C ARG A 127 32.38 -5.98 -12.02
N SER A 128 31.21 -5.74 -12.62
CA SER A 128 30.81 -4.43 -13.15
C SER A 128 29.32 -4.19 -12.89
N PRO A 129 28.89 -2.93 -12.68
CA PRO A 129 27.48 -2.65 -12.46
C PRO A 129 26.59 -3.05 -13.66
N VAL A 130 25.44 -3.65 -13.37
CA VAL A 130 24.40 -4.04 -14.34
C VAL A 130 23.14 -3.23 -14.06
N PHE A 131 22.79 -2.36 -15.01
CA PHE A 131 21.62 -1.49 -14.93
C PHE A 131 20.63 -1.93 -16.00
N GLU A 132 19.63 -2.71 -15.61
CA GLU A 132 18.65 -3.31 -16.52
C GLU A 132 17.24 -3.03 -16.00
N VAL A 133 16.61 -2.00 -16.56
CA VAL A 133 15.28 -1.52 -16.17
C VAL A 133 14.40 -1.51 -17.40
N TRP A 134 13.43 -2.41 -17.46
CA TRP A 134 12.49 -2.46 -18.59
C TRP A 134 11.65 -1.19 -18.63
N GLU A 135 11.61 -0.49 -19.75
CA GLU A 135 10.89 0.79 -19.88
C GLU A 135 9.37 0.64 -19.95
N LYS A 136 8.90 -0.50 -20.48
CA LYS A 136 7.49 -0.82 -20.62
C LYS A 136 7.16 -2.06 -19.82
N GLU A 137 5.92 -2.13 -19.36
CA GLU A 137 5.36 -3.36 -18.84
C GLU A 137 5.32 -4.45 -19.90
N GLY A 138 5.81 -5.65 -19.55
CA GLY A 138 5.56 -6.87 -20.31
C GLY A 138 4.25 -7.55 -19.88
N SER A 139 4.13 -8.85 -20.14
CA SER A 139 3.10 -9.67 -19.49
C SER A 139 3.39 -9.84 -17.99
N ILE A 140 2.36 -10.19 -17.21
CA ILE A 140 2.56 -10.57 -15.81
C ILE A 140 3.27 -11.92 -15.79
N VAL A 141 4.39 -12.01 -15.09
CA VAL A 141 5.17 -13.24 -14.91
C VAL A 141 4.74 -13.89 -13.60
N GLU A 142 3.99 -14.99 -13.68
CA GLU A 142 3.46 -15.74 -12.53
C GLU A 142 3.42 -17.25 -12.83
N PRO A 143 3.55 -18.12 -11.80
CA PRO A 143 3.85 -17.78 -10.40
C PRO A 143 5.30 -17.35 -10.22
N LEU A 144 5.55 -16.47 -9.24
CA LEU A 144 6.90 -16.16 -8.75
C LEU A 144 7.04 -16.69 -7.32
N PRO A 145 8.21 -17.22 -6.94
CA PRO A 145 8.45 -17.65 -5.57
C PRO A 145 8.32 -16.45 -4.63
N SER A 146 7.81 -16.68 -3.42
CA SER A 146 7.80 -15.64 -2.40
C SER A 146 7.92 -16.20 -1.00
N CYS A 147 8.67 -15.50 -0.13
CA CYS A 147 8.82 -15.84 1.27
C CYS A 147 7.89 -14.97 2.11
N ARG A 148 6.76 -15.56 2.54
CA ARG A 148 5.78 -14.89 3.40
C ARG A 148 6.21 -14.97 4.85
N LYS A 149 6.17 -13.85 5.58
CA LYS A 149 6.44 -13.87 7.03
C LYS A 149 5.24 -14.44 7.78
N PRO A 150 5.41 -15.39 8.71
CA PRO A 150 4.32 -15.87 9.54
C PRO A 150 3.52 -14.72 10.14
N GLY A 151 2.20 -14.82 10.09
CA GLY A 151 1.33 -13.74 10.54
C GLY A 151 -0.14 -14.04 10.29
N LEU A 152 -0.99 -13.10 10.71
CA LEU A 152 -2.44 -13.23 10.61
C LEU A 152 -3.01 -12.60 9.34
N SER A 153 -2.31 -11.60 8.79
CA SER A 153 -2.74 -10.85 7.62
C SER A 153 -1.70 -10.91 6.51
N ALA A 154 -2.15 -11.05 5.26
CA ALA A 154 -1.29 -11.03 4.08
C ALA A 154 -1.76 -10.03 3.03
N PHE A 155 -0.79 -9.50 2.27
CA PHE A 155 -1.06 -8.66 1.09
C PHE A 155 -1.06 -9.51 -0.18
N VAL A 156 -2.03 -9.28 -1.07
CA VAL A 156 -2.16 -10.01 -2.33
C VAL A 156 -2.37 -9.01 -3.46
N ASN A 157 -1.37 -8.82 -4.32
CA ASN A 157 -1.53 -7.98 -5.50
C ASN A 157 -2.52 -8.67 -6.45
N ILE A 158 -3.60 -8.04 -6.87
CA ILE A 158 -4.54 -8.60 -7.86
C ILE A 158 -4.29 -8.02 -9.26
N MET A 159 -3.58 -6.91 -9.32
CA MET A 159 -3.29 -6.18 -10.56
C MET A 159 -2.10 -5.25 -10.38
N PHE A 160 -1.59 -4.75 -11.51
CA PHE A 160 -0.47 -3.83 -11.58
C PHE A 160 -0.78 -2.67 -12.53
N GLY A 161 -0.17 -1.52 -12.26
CA GLY A 161 -0.28 -0.35 -13.12
C GLY A 161 -1.62 0.37 -13.01
N CYS A 162 -1.74 1.53 -13.66
CA CYS A 162 -2.94 2.36 -13.56
C CYS A 162 -3.15 3.21 -14.81
N ASN A 163 -4.38 3.21 -15.33
CA ASN A 163 -4.74 3.96 -16.54
C ASN A 163 -5.37 5.33 -16.27
N ASN A 164 -5.39 5.81 -15.03
CA ASN A 164 -6.07 7.07 -14.68
C ASN A 164 -5.25 8.33 -15.00
N PHE A 165 -3.91 8.25 -14.96
CA PHE A 165 -3.02 9.40 -15.22
C PHE A 165 -3.42 10.67 -14.45
N CYS A 166 -3.74 10.52 -13.16
CA CYS A 166 -3.95 11.68 -12.28
C CYS A 166 -2.71 12.59 -12.35
N SER A 167 -2.89 13.90 -12.51
CA SER A 167 -1.79 14.79 -12.89
C SER A 167 -0.65 14.86 -11.86
N TYR A 168 -0.92 14.55 -10.59
CA TYR A 168 0.05 14.49 -9.49
C TYR A 168 0.70 13.10 -9.30
N CYS A 169 0.24 12.07 -10.02
CA CYS A 169 0.57 10.68 -9.74
C CYS A 169 1.62 10.12 -10.71
N ILE A 170 2.77 9.68 -10.16
CA ILE A 170 3.88 9.10 -10.93
C ILE A 170 3.69 7.60 -11.24
N VAL A 171 2.65 6.99 -10.68
CA VAL A 171 2.43 5.53 -10.73
C VAL A 171 2.29 5.00 -12.17
N PRO A 172 1.52 5.60 -13.08
CA PRO A 172 1.41 5.09 -14.46
C PRO A 172 2.76 5.02 -15.19
N TYR A 173 3.72 5.89 -14.81
CA TYR A 173 5.05 5.94 -15.41
C TYR A 173 6.05 5.01 -14.72
N THR A 174 5.78 4.61 -13.48
CA THR A 174 6.69 3.76 -12.68
C THR A 174 6.20 2.33 -12.50
N ARG A 175 4.93 2.05 -12.79
CA ARG A 175 4.28 0.73 -12.73
C ARG A 175 3.54 0.37 -14.02
N GLY A 176 3.56 1.23 -15.03
CA GLY A 176 3.01 0.97 -16.36
C GLY A 176 1.49 1.03 -16.44
N ARG A 177 0.97 0.58 -17.58
CA ARG A 177 -0.47 0.42 -17.82
C ARG A 177 -1.07 -0.68 -16.95
N GLU A 178 -2.37 -0.56 -16.76
CA GLU A 178 -3.18 -1.52 -16.02
C GLU A 178 -3.10 -2.93 -16.62
N ARG A 179 -2.80 -3.92 -15.79
CA ARG A 179 -2.82 -5.34 -16.11
C ARG A 179 -3.34 -6.11 -14.89
N SER A 180 -4.36 -6.92 -15.08
CA SER A 180 -4.91 -7.77 -14.02
C SER A 180 -4.26 -9.16 -14.04
N ARG A 181 -4.06 -9.74 -12.85
CA ARG A 181 -3.72 -11.16 -12.72
C ARG A 181 -4.94 -12.02 -13.03
N LYS A 182 -4.72 -13.27 -13.44
CA LYS A 182 -5.82 -14.23 -13.61
C LYS A 182 -6.44 -14.53 -12.25
N ALA A 183 -7.77 -14.66 -12.22
CA ALA A 183 -8.49 -14.91 -10.99
C ALA A 183 -8.09 -16.25 -10.34
N ASP A 184 -7.89 -17.31 -11.14
CA ASP A 184 -7.47 -18.62 -10.63
C ASP A 184 -6.11 -18.57 -9.91
N ASP A 185 -5.17 -17.77 -10.41
CA ASP A 185 -3.87 -17.59 -9.78
C ASP A 185 -3.97 -16.82 -8.46
N ILE A 186 -4.90 -15.85 -8.38
CA ILE A 186 -5.19 -15.12 -7.14
C ILE A 186 -5.84 -16.08 -6.14
N ILE A 187 -6.88 -16.81 -6.53
CA ILE A 187 -7.61 -17.72 -5.64
C ILE A 187 -6.69 -18.81 -5.08
N ARG A 188 -5.84 -19.40 -5.92
CA ARG A 188 -4.84 -20.38 -5.46
C ARG A 188 -3.88 -19.79 -4.43
N GLU A 189 -3.41 -18.55 -4.62
CA GLU A 189 -2.59 -17.88 -3.61
C GLU A 189 -3.36 -17.61 -2.30
N LEU A 190 -4.66 -17.31 -2.37
CA LEU A 190 -5.50 -17.19 -1.17
C LEU A 190 -5.66 -18.51 -0.43
N GLU A 191 -5.82 -19.62 -1.15
CA GLU A 191 -5.89 -20.97 -0.60
C GLU A 191 -4.57 -21.38 0.07
N GLU A 192 -3.43 -21.08 -0.56
CA GLU A 192 -2.09 -21.30 0.01
C GLU A 192 -1.89 -20.49 1.31
N LEU A 193 -2.34 -19.23 1.33
CA LEU A 193 -2.30 -18.39 2.52
C LEU A 193 -3.21 -18.93 3.63
N ALA A 194 -4.43 -19.37 3.29
CA ALA A 194 -5.31 -19.99 4.27
C ALA A 194 -4.70 -21.25 4.88
N ALA A 195 -4.08 -22.11 4.06
CA ALA A 195 -3.39 -23.32 4.51
C ALA A 195 -2.18 -23.00 5.40
N ALA A 196 -1.51 -21.86 5.19
CA ALA A 196 -0.43 -21.36 6.03
C ALA A 196 -0.92 -20.66 7.33
N GLY A 197 -2.23 -20.57 7.56
CA GLY A 197 -2.83 -20.04 8.79
C GLY A 197 -3.09 -18.52 8.77
N TYR A 198 -2.99 -17.86 7.61
CA TYR A 198 -3.43 -16.47 7.49
C TYR A 198 -4.97 -16.41 7.54
N LYS A 199 -5.48 -15.44 8.29
CA LYS A 199 -6.93 -15.24 8.49
C LYS A 199 -7.47 -14.03 7.74
N GLU A 200 -6.65 -13.02 7.52
CA GLU A 200 -7.02 -11.81 6.80
C GLU A 200 -6.19 -11.65 5.54
N VAL A 201 -6.82 -11.24 4.45
CA VAL A 201 -6.13 -10.86 3.22
C VAL A 201 -6.53 -9.45 2.81
N THR A 202 -5.55 -8.66 2.38
CA THR A 202 -5.80 -7.36 1.76
C THR A 202 -5.40 -7.42 0.29
N LEU A 203 -6.40 -7.32 -0.58
CA LEU A 203 -6.23 -7.25 -2.02
C LEU A 203 -5.67 -5.88 -2.40
N LEU A 204 -4.56 -5.89 -3.14
CA LEU A 204 -3.79 -4.72 -3.52
C LEU A 204 -3.78 -4.52 -5.03
N GLY A 205 -3.75 -3.26 -5.43
CA GLY A 205 -3.50 -2.83 -6.80
C GLY A 205 -3.11 -1.35 -6.77
N GLN A 206 -3.08 -0.71 -7.93
CA GLN A 206 -3.09 0.75 -8.01
C GLN A 206 -4.49 1.31 -8.20
N ASN A 207 -5.42 0.49 -8.71
CA ASN A 207 -6.84 0.80 -8.90
C ASN A 207 -7.67 -0.49 -8.82
N VAL A 208 -7.84 -1.07 -7.63
CA VAL A 208 -8.38 -2.46 -7.49
C VAL A 208 -9.74 -2.67 -8.16
N ASN A 209 -10.60 -1.65 -8.18
CA ASN A 209 -11.93 -1.71 -8.76
C ASN A 209 -11.97 -1.55 -10.28
N SER A 210 -10.82 -1.46 -10.97
CA SER A 210 -10.73 -1.71 -12.41
C SER A 210 -10.20 -3.10 -12.76
N TYR A 211 -10.03 -4.00 -11.77
CA TYR A 211 -9.66 -5.40 -12.00
C TYR A 211 -10.54 -6.07 -13.05
N GLY A 212 -9.90 -6.93 -13.85
CA GLY A 212 -10.54 -7.72 -14.91
C GLY A 212 -10.30 -7.16 -16.31
N ARG A 213 -10.01 -5.86 -16.42
CA ARG A 213 -9.72 -5.23 -17.71
C ARG A 213 -8.44 -5.81 -18.32
N GLY A 214 -8.54 -6.18 -19.61
CA GLY A 214 -7.43 -6.76 -20.37
C GLY A 214 -7.24 -8.27 -20.20
N LEU A 215 -8.03 -8.94 -19.37
CA LEU A 215 -8.10 -10.40 -19.36
C LEU A 215 -8.92 -10.93 -20.55
N GLY A 216 -8.59 -12.14 -21.01
CA GLY A 216 -9.40 -12.83 -22.01
C GLY A 216 -10.75 -13.32 -21.47
N GLU A 217 -10.80 -13.61 -20.17
CA GLU A 217 -12.03 -13.91 -19.44
C GLU A 217 -12.73 -12.61 -19.03
N LYS A 218 -14.06 -12.56 -19.20
CA LYS A 218 -14.87 -11.45 -18.71
C LYS A 218 -15.17 -11.65 -17.23
N ILE A 219 -14.37 -11.02 -16.38
CA ILE A 219 -14.54 -11.01 -14.93
C ILE A 219 -14.41 -9.58 -14.41
N GLU A 220 -15.22 -9.19 -13.44
CA GLU A 220 -15.12 -7.90 -12.75
C GLU A 220 -14.52 -8.06 -11.35
N PHE A 221 -14.16 -6.94 -10.72
CA PHE A 221 -13.65 -6.96 -9.35
C PHE A 221 -14.65 -7.59 -8.36
N ALA A 222 -15.95 -7.33 -8.53
CA ALA A 222 -16.99 -7.94 -7.70
C ALA A 222 -16.97 -9.47 -7.78
N ASP A 223 -16.83 -10.04 -8.98
CA ASP A 223 -16.76 -11.49 -9.18
C ASP A 223 -15.54 -12.11 -8.48
N LEU A 224 -14.38 -11.42 -8.54
CA LEU A 224 -13.19 -11.84 -7.78
C LEU A 224 -13.45 -11.82 -6.27
N LEU A 225 -14.18 -10.83 -5.75
CA LEU A 225 -14.52 -10.74 -4.33
C LEU A 225 -15.44 -11.89 -3.89
N TYR A 226 -16.46 -12.24 -4.67
CA TYR A 226 -17.32 -13.42 -4.38
C TYR A 226 -16.50 -14.73 -4.38
N ARG A 227 -15.57 -14.88 -5.35
CA ARG A 227 -14.65 -16.02 -5.38
C ARG A 227 -13.73 -16.05 -4.15
N ALA A 228 -13.14 -14.91 -3.78
CA ALA A 228 -12.29 -14.80 -2.61
C ALA A 228 -13.05 -15.09 -1.31
N ASN A 229 -14.30 -14.63 -1.20
CA ASN A 229 -15.18 -14.92 -0.06
C ASN A 229 -15.43 -16.43 0.12
N SER A 230 -15.35 -17.21 -0.96
CA SER A 230 -15.55 -18.66 -0.91
C SER A 230 -14.32 -19.45 -0.43
N VAL A 231 -13.15 -18.81 -0.29
CA VAL A 231 -11.92 -19.48 0.16
C VAL A 231 -12.03 -19.84 1.64
N ALA A 232 -11.98 -21.15 1.94
CA ALA A 232 -12.00 -21.65 3.32
C ALA A 232 -10.73 -21.24 4.08
N GLY A 233 -10.85 -20.98 5.39
CA GLY A 233 -9.74 -20.57 6.25
C GLY A 233 -9.42 -19.06 6.24
N ILE A 234 -9.76 -18.34 5.17
CA ILE A 234 -9.80 -16.87 5.20
C ILE A 234 -11.08 -16.43 5.93
N GLU A 235 -10.92 -15.58 6.93
CA GLU A 235 -12.00 -15.03 7.77
C GLU A 235 -12.30 -13.57 7.43
N ARG A 236 -11.31 -12.81 6.94
CA ARG A 236 -11.48 -11.41 6.56
C ARG A 236 -10.82 -11.07 5.23
N ILE A 237 -11.54 -10.31 4.41
CA ILE A 237 -11.09 -9.78 3.13
C ILE A 237 -11.20 -8.27 3.20
N ARG A 238 -10.14 -7.59 2.78
CA ARG A 238 -10.09 -6.15 2.56
C ARG A 238 -9.55 -5.85 1.19
N PHE A 239 -9.75 -4.64 0.75
CA PHE A 239 -9.03 -4.07 -0.37
C PHE A 239 -8.73 -2.60 -0.10
N THR A 240 -7.77 -2.05 -0.83
CA THR A 240 -7.46 -0.62 -0.78
C THR A 240 -7.13 -0.13 -2.18
N THR A 241 -6.89 1.17 -2.35
CA THR A 241 -6.60 1.83 -3.63
C THR A 241 -7.72 1.77 -4.67
N SER A 242 -8.95 2.09 -4.28
CA SER A 242 -10.07 2.22 -5.21
C SER A 242 -10.08 3.59 -5.87
N HIS A 243 -10.51 3.69 -7.13
CA HIS A 243 -10.82 4.98 -7.73
C HIS A 243 -12.33 5.26 -7.65
N PRO A 244 -12.78 6.42 -7.13
CA PRO A 244 -14.20 6.74 -6.96
C PRO A 244 -15.05 6.53 -8.22
N LYS A 245 -14.54 6.94 -9.39
CA LYS A 245 -15.22 6.74 -10.69
C LYS A 245 -15.51 5.28 -11.05
N ASP A 246 -14.73 4.33 -10.53
CA ASP A 246 -14.83 2.91 -10.86
C ASP A 246 -15.59 2.14 -9.75
N VAL A 247 -16.22 2.82 -8.77
CA VAL A 247 -17.04 2.15 -7.75
C VAL A 247 -18.43 1.87 -8.34
N SER A 248 -18.63 0.61 -8.73
CA SER A 248 -19.88 0.10 -9.30
C SER A 248 -20.88 -0.36 -8.23
N ASP A 249 -22.15 -0.44 -8.60
CA ASP A 249 -23.18 -0.97 -7.70
C ASP A 249 -22.92 -2.45 -7.37
N ARG A 250 -22.40 -3.25 -8.33
CA ARG A 250 -21.99 -4.64 -8.06
C ARG A 250 -20.88 -4.75 -7.02
N LEU A 251 -19.94 -3.81 -6.98
CA LEU A 251 -18.92 -3.77 -5.93
C LEU A 251 -19.57 -3.49 -4.57
N LEU A 252 -20.51 -2.54 -4.51
CA LEU A 252 -21.22 -2.23 -3.26
C LEU A 252 -22.09 -3.40 -2.78
N GLN A 253 -22.76 -4.10 -3.70
CA GLN A 253 -23.49 -5.35 -3.40
C GLN A 253 -22.57 -6.44 -2.86
N ALA A 254 -21.41 -6.65 -3.49
CA ALA A 254 -20.44 -7.63 -3.00
C ALA A 254 -19.99 -7.33 -1.56
N ILE A 255 -19.77 -6.06 -1.21
CA ILE A 255 -19.42 -5.65 0.17
C ILE A 255 -20.58 -5.90 1.14
N ALA A 256 -21.82 -5.69 0.71
CA ALA A 256 -23.00 -5.92 1.54
C ALA A 256 -23.29 -7.41 1.78
N GLU A 257 -23.04 -8.26 0.77
CA GLU A 257 -23.44 -9.67 0.77
C GLU A 257 -22.32 -10.62 1.21
N CYS A 258 -21.05 -10.31 0.95
CA CYS A 258 -19.94 -11.18 1.29
C CYS A 258 -19.59 -11.08 2.78
N GLU A 259 -19.93 -12.10 3.55
CA GLU A 259 -19.68 -12.18 5.01
C GLU A 259 -18.23 -11.85 5.41
N LYS A 260 -17.23 -12.33 4.66
CA LYS A 260 -15.81 -12.11 4.99
C LYS A 260 -15.31 -10.74 4.51
N LEU A 261 -16.02 -10.07 3.61
CA LEU A 261 -15.62 -8.78 3.09
C LEU A 261 -15.96 -7.68 4.09
N CYS A 262 -14.93 -7.02 4.60
CA CYS A 262 -15.09 -6.00 5.64
C CYS A 262 -15.76 -4.72 5.10
N GLU A 263 -16.62 -4.08 5.90
CA GLU A 263 -17.39 -2.87 5.59
C GLU A 263 -16.53 -1.60 5.64
N HIS A 264 -15.42 -1.60 4.92
CA HIS A 264 -14.46 -0.50 4.83
C HIS A 264 -14.14 -0.19 3.37
N ILE A 265 -14.49 1.03 2.94
CA ILE A 265 -14.22 1.51 1.59
C ILE A 265 -13.21 2.66 1.68
N HIS A 266 -12.02 2.44 1.13
CA HIS A 266 -11.07 3.50 0.88
C HIS A 266 -11.30 4.11 -0.51
N ALA A 267 -11.90 5.30 -0.54
CA ALA A 267 -12.24 6.07 -1.73
C ALA A 267 -11.53 7.43 -1.67
N PRO A 268 -10.36 7.59 -2.31
CA PRO A 268 -9.61 8.84 -2.25
C PRO A 268 -10.30 9.96 -3.01
N LEU A 269 -10.76 11.01 -2.31
CA LEU A 269 -11.36 12.21 -2.91
C LEU A 269 -10.31 13.11 -3.56
N GLN A 270 -9.14 13.22 -2.93
CA GLN A 270 -8.01 14.10 -3.28
C GLN A 270 -8.28 15.59 -3.02
N ALA A 271 -9.35 16.18 -3.56
CA ALA A 271 -9.74 17.57 -3.34
C ALA A 271 -11.27 17.74 -3.44
N GLY A 272 -11.85 18.76 -2.82
CA GLY A 272 -13.29 19.01 -2.89
C GLY A 272 -13.74 19.93 -4.03
N SER A 273 -12.83 20.75 -4.58
CA SER A 273 -13.16 21.66 -5.67
C SER A 273 -13.25 20.96 -7.02
N ASN A 274 -14.31 21.22 -7.77
CA ASN A 274 -14.46 20.71 -9.13
C ASN A 274 -13.34 21.19 -10.06
N ARG A 275 -12.89 22.43 -9.89
CA ARG A 275 -11.79 23.01 -10.66
C ARG A 275 -10.48 22.27 -10.36
N ILE A 276 -10.19 22.01 -9.09
CA ILE A 276 -8.98 21.28 -8.68
C ILE A 276 -9.07 19.80 -9.06
N LEU A 277 -10.22 19.14 -8.88
CA LEU A 277 -10.45 17.76 -9.33
C LEU A 277 -10.23 17.60 -10.84
N GLN A 278 -10.68 18.56 -11.65
CA GLN A 278 -10.44 18.58 -13.09
C GLN A 278 -8.94 18.74 -13.40
N ARG A 279 -8.24 19.68 -12.74
CA ARG A 279 -6.78 19.85 -12.90
C ARG A 279 -5.99 18.63 -12.40
N MET A 280 -6.51 17.91 -11.42
CA MET A 280 -5.99 16.64 -10.93
C MET A 280 -6.27 15.46 -11.89
N ASN A 281 -7.06 15.67 -12.94
CA ASN A 281 -7.50 14.65 -13.90
C ASN A 281 -8.29 13.49 -13.23
N ARG A 282 -9.24 13.84 -12.35
CA ARG A 282 -10.01 12.84 -11.57
C ARG A 282 -11.24 12.29 -12.30
N ASN A 283 -11.73 12.95 -13.34
CA ASN A 283 -12.89 12.52 -14.14
C ASN A 283 -14.17 12.28 -13.32
N TYR A 284 -14.36 13.04 -12.24
CA TYR A 284 -15.60 13.14 -11.49
C TYR A 284 -15.71 14.52 -10.84
N SER A 285 -16.92 14.91 -10.46
CA SER A 285 -17.21 16.13 -9.72
C SER A 285 -17.48 15.83 -8.23
N ARG A 286 -17.51 16.86 -7.39
CA ARG A 286 -17.91 16.79 -5.99
C ARG A 286 -19.33 16.25 -5.83
N GLU A 287 -20.26 16.64 -6.71
CA GLU A 287 -21.65 16.18 -6.70
C GLU A 287 -21.73 14.69 -7.02
N HIS A 288 -20.96 14.23 -8.00
CA HIS A 288 -20.85 12.80 -8.30
C HIS A 288 -20.30 12.03 -7.09
N TYR A 289 -19.28 12.58 -6.43
CA TYR A 289 -18.69 11.95 -5.25
C TYR A 289 -19.69 11.86 -4.07
N LEU A 290 -20.49 12.91 -3.84
CA LEU A 290 -21.53 12.89 -2.81
C LEU A 290 -22.60 11.84 -3.09
N LYS A 291 -23.07 11.75 -4.34
CA LYS A 291 -23.98 10.66 -4.77
C LYS A 291 -23.35 9.28 -4.59
N LEU A 292 -22.05 9.15 -4.84
CA LEU A 292 -21.33 7.91 -4.58
C LEU A 292 -21.33 7.56 -3.09
N VAL A 293 -21.10 8.53 -2.20
CA VAL A 293 -21.15 8.34 -0.74
C VAL A 293 -22.55 7.93 -0.28
N GLU A 294 -23.60 8.56 -0.83
CA GLU A 294 -24.99 8.17 -0.57
C GLU A 294 -25.24 6.70 -0.96
N ARG A 295 -24.79 6.28 -2.14
CA ARG A 295 -24.88 4.87 -2.57
C ARG A 295 -24.10 3.93 -1.66
N MET A 296 -22.87 4.28 -1.29
CA MET A 296 -22.07 3.46 -0.36
C MET A 296 -22.82 3.20 0.95
N ARG A 297 -23.39 4.25 1.55
CA ARG A 297 -24.17 4.15 2.80
C ARG A 297 -25.49 3.42 2.64
N HIS A 298 -26.12 3.53 1.47
CA HIS A 298 -27.37 2.84 1.17
C HIS A 298 -27.16 1.33 1.05
N TYR A 299 -26.17 0.91 0.25
CA TYR A 299 -25.89 -0.51 0.04
C TYR A 299 -25.25 -1.17 1.26
N VAL A 300 -24.38 -0.45 1.98
CA VAL A 300 -23.62 -0.98 3.11
C VAL A 300 -23.88 -0.11 4.34
N PRO A 301 -24.98 -0.36 5.08
CA PRO A 301 -25.27 0.35 6.32
C PRO A 301 -24.09 0.23 7.31
N GLY A 302 -23.67 1.36 7.89
CA GLY A 302 -22.51 1.39 8.79
C GLY A 302 -21.14 1.34 8.12
N VAL A 303 -21.07 1.46 6.78
CA VAL A 303 -19.79 1.48 6.05
C VAL A 303 -18.85 2.55 6.56
N SER A 304 -17.59 2.15 6.75
CA SER A 304 -16.51 3.08 7.04
C SER A 304 -15.91 3.61 5.74
N ILE A 305 -15.99 4.93 5.55
CA ILE A 305 -15.48 5.60 4.35
C ILE A 305 -14.22 6.35 4.72
N THR A 306 -13.12 5.99 4.06
CA THR A 306 -11.82 6.64 4.24
C THR A 306 -11.29 7.23 2.94
N SER A 307 -10.41 8.21 3.03
CA SER A 307 -9.97 8.98 1.87
C SER A 307 -8.50 9.40 1.94
N ASP A 308 -7.97 9.86 0.81
CA ASP A 308 -6.75 10.66 0.75
C ASP A 308 -7.12 12.07 0.30
N LEU A 309 -6.50 13.08 0.91
CA LEU A 309 -6.71 14.50 0.61
C LEU A 309 -5.35 15.18 0.41
N ILE A 310 -5.24 15.99 -0.64
CA ILE A 310 -4.04 16.74 -1.00
C ILE A 310 -4.39 18.23 -0.96
N VAL A 311 -3.66 18.99 -0.14
CA VAL A 311 -3.78 20.46 -0.09
C VAL A 311 -2.60 21.13 -0.77
N GLY A 312 -2.83 22.33 -1.27
CA GLY A 312 -1.80 23.11 -1.94
C GLY A 312 -1.48 22.63 -3.35
N PHE A 313 -2.45 22.00 -4.03
CA PHE A 313 -2.26 21.62 -5.43
C PHE A 313 -1.99 22.88 -6.27
N PRO A 314 -1.18 22.81 -7.35
CA PRO A 314 -0.82 24.01 -8.12
C PRO A 314 -2.06 24.76 -8.62
N GLY A 315 -2.15 26.03 -8.24
CA GLY A 315 -3.24 26.95 -8.52
C GLY A 315 -4.45 26.88 -7.59
N GLU A 316 -4.47 26.04 -6.54
CA GLU A 316 -5.54 25.98 -5.53
C GLU A 316 -5.71 27.32 -4.78
N THR A 317 -6.89 27.94 -4.90
CA THR A 317 -7.24 29.16 -4.17
C THR A 317 -7.78 28.82 -2.77
N GLU A 318 -7.96 29.84 -1.93
CA GLU A 318 -8.64 29.68 -0.64
C GLU A 318 -10.09 29.17 -0.83
N GLU A 319 -10.80 29.63 -1.85
CA GLU A 319 -12.15 29.15 -2.17
C GLU A 319 -12.17 27.64 -2.47
N ASP A 320 -11.24 27.15 -3.31
CA ASP A 320 -11.16 25.70 -3.59
C ASP A 320 -10.81 24.88 -2.33
N PHE A 321 -10.00 25.46 -1.44
CA PHE A 321 -9.66 24.83 -0.17
C PHE A 321 -10.88 24.76 0.75
N LEU A 322 -11.69 25.83 0.82
CA LEU A 322 -12.95 25.84 1.56
C LEU A 322 -13.94 24.81 1.00
N GLU A 323 -14.00 24.60 -0.31
CA GLU A 323 -14.79 23.52 -0.91
C GLU A 323 -14.28 22.12 -0.50
N THR A 324 -12.99 21.98 -0.26
CA THR A 324 -12.40 20.74 0.28
C THR A 324 -12.82 20.50 1.73
N LEU A 325 -12.85 21.55 2.55
CA LEU A 325 -13.38 21.47 3.92
C LEU A 325 -14.88 21.12 3.91
N ASP A 326 -15.67 21.76 3.06
CA ASP A 326 -17.10 21.43 2.89
C ASP A 326 -17.30 19.94 2.56
N MET A 327 -16.52 19.40 1.63
CA MET A 327 -16.60 17.97 1.30
C MET A 327 -16.25 17.07 2.47
N VAL A 328 -15.26 17.42 3.29
CA VAL A 328 -14.94 16.67 4.51
C VAL A 328 -16.10 16.69 5.50
N GLU A 329 -16.78 17.83 5.65
CA GLU A 329 -17.93 17.98 6.53
C GLU A 329 -19.16 17.23 6.05
N ARG A 330 -19.45 17.26 4.75
CA ARG A 330 -20.61 16.58 4.16
C ARG A 330 -20.41 15.07 4.08
N VAL A 331 -19.21 14.64 3.70
CA VAL A 331 -18.90 13.21 3.61
C VAL A 331 -18.70 12.61 4.98
N ARG A 332 -18.18 13.36 5.97
CA ARG A 332 -17.84 12.86 7.30
C ARG A 332 -16.98 11.58 7.24
N PHE A 333 -15.79 11.68 6.64
CA PHE A 333 -14.87 10.54 6.55
C PHE A 333 -14.51 10.00 7.93
N ASP A 334 -14.58 8.69 8.12
CA ASP A 334 -14.13 8.00 9.34
C ASP A 334 -12.64 8.23 9.61
N ALA A 335 -11.85 8.28 8.54
CA ALA A 335 -10.44 8.65 8.56
C ALA A 335 -10.01 9.18 7.19
N ALA A 336 -9.05 10.09 7.17
CA ALA A 336 -8.42 10.53 5.93
C ALA A 336 -6.91 10.67 6.09
N PHE A 337 -6.16 10.23 5.09
CA PHE A 337 -4.74 10.58 4.98
C PHE A 337 -4.62 11.93 4.28
N THR A 338 -4.02 12.89 4.96
CA THR A 338 -3.90 14.26 4.48
C THR A 338 -2.44 14.56 4.12
N PHE A 339 -2.24 15.21 2.98
CA PHE A 339 -0.91 15.43 2.41
C PHE A 339 -0.74 16.85 1.89
N LEU A 340 0.47 17.40 2.04
CA LEU A 340 0.90 18.53 1.23
C LEU A 340 1.15 18.05 -0.19
N TYR A 341 0.72 18.81 -1.19
CA TYR A 341 1.19 18.59 -2.55
C TYR A 341 2.72 18.72 -2.60
N SER A 342 3.37 17.64 -3.04
CA SER A 342 4.80 17.57 -3.29
C SER A 342 5.02 17.40 -4.78
N GLN A 343 5.80 18.31 -5.37
CA GLN A 343 6.23 18.19 -6.76
C GLN A 343 7.01 16.89 -6.95
N ARG A 344 6.75 16.19 -8.06
CA ARG A 344 7.46 14.98 -8.47
C ARG A 344 7.82 15.07 -9.93
N SER A 345 9.11 14.92 -10.21
CA SER A 345 9.63 14.89 -11.56
C SER A 345 8.90 13.85 -12.41
N GLY A 346 8.56 14.23 -13.65
CA GLY A 346 7.80 13.39 -14.59
C GLY A 346 6.29 13.38 -14.40
N THR A 347 5.72 14.15 -13.46
CA THR A 347 4.26 14.32 -13.34
C THR A 347 3.80 15.61 -13.99
N ARG A 348 2.61 15.61 -14.61
CA ARG A 348 2.03 16.82 -15.23
C ARG A 348 1.85 17.97 -14.24
N ALA A 349 1.52 17.68 -12.98
CA ALA A 349 1.36 18.70 -11.94
C ALA A 349 2.69 19.37 -11.55
N ALA A 350 3.84 18.71 -11.77
CA ALA A 350 5.14 19.33 -11.51
C ALA A 350 5.48 20.43 -12.53
N GLU A 351 4.88 20.41 -13.71
CA GLU A 351 5.09 21.38 -14.79
C GLU A 351 4.16 22.61 -14.68
N LEU A 352 3.17 22.57 -13.77
CA LEU A 352 2.24 23.68 -13.57
C LEU A 352 2.96 24.85 -12.89
N ALA A 353 2.89 26.05 -13.47
CA ALA A 353 3.61 27.23 -12.97
C ALA A 353 3.07 27.77 -11.62
N GLU A 354 1.77 27.59 -11.35
CA GLU A 354 1.06 28.15 -10.18
C GLU A 354 1.37 27.37 -8.88
N GLN A 355 2.63 27.17 -8.55
CA GLN A 355 3.03 26.44 -7.34
C GLN A 355 2.75 27.27 -6.09
N ILE A 356 2.14 26.65 -5.08
CA ILE A 356 1.77 27.33 -3.82
C ILE A 356 2.95 27.35 -2.83
N PRO A 357 3.21 28.47 -2.13
CA PRO A 357 4.24 28.55 -1.10
C PRO A 357 4.05 27.52 0.02
N LEU A 358 5.16 26.98 0.54
CA LEU A 358 5.11 25.91 1.55
C LEU A 358 4.32 26.29 2.81
N GLU A 359 4.45 27.53 3.29
CA GLU A 359 3.76 27.99 4.49
C GLU A 359 2.23 28.02 4.32
N GLU A 360 1.75 28.40 3.14
CA GLU A 360 0.31 28.35 2.84
C GLU A 360 -0.20 26.90 2.79
N LYS A 361 0.57 25.98 2.19
CA LYS A 361 0.23 24.55 2.21
C LYS A 361 0.14 24.01 3.63
N LYS A 362 1.08 24.39 4.51
CA LYS A 362 1.10 23.99 5.93
C LYS A 362 -0.13 24.50 6.67
N GLN A 363 -0.49 25.77 6.51
CA GLN A 363 -1.70 26.34 7.13
C GLN A 363 -2.97 25.60 6.68
N ARG A 364 -3.11 25.33 5.37
CA ARG A 364 -4.25 24.55 4.84
C ARG A 364 -4.28 23.14 5.41
N LEU A 365 -3.14 22.46 5.50
CA LEU A 365 -3.05 21.12 6.07
C LEU A 365 -3.45 21.09 7.55
N GLU A 366 -3.02 22.07 8.33
CA GLU A 366 -3.39 22.18 9.74
C GLU A 366 -4.90 22.38 9.91
N ARG A 367 -5.50 23.29 9.14
CA ARG A 367 -6.96 23.54 9.13
C ARG A 367 -7.74 22.29 8.74
N LEU A 368 -7.29 21.59 7.69
CA LEU A 368 -7.88 20.33 7.23
C LEU A 368 -7.80 19.25 8.31
N ASN A 369 -6.62 19.05 8.89
CA ASN A 369 -6.40 18.06 9.95
C ASN A 369 -7.30 18.34 11.15
N ARG A 370 -7.38 19.60 11.60
CA ARG A 370 -8.24 19.98 12.73
C ARG A 370 -9.69 19.57 12.48
N ARG A 371 -10.24 19.86 11.28
CA ARG A 371 -11.63 19.53 10.97
C ARG A 371 -11.85 18.02 10.80
N GLN A 372 -10.97 17.34 10.09
CA GLN A 372 -11.04 15.88 9.91
C GLN A 372 -10.92 15.14 11.25
N TYR A 373 -10.03 15.56 12.15
CA TYR A 373 -9.85 14.92 13.45
C TYR A 373 -11.03 15.16 14.38
N GLN A 374 -11.66 16.33 14.31
CA GLN A 374 -12.91 16.58 15.02
C GLN A 374 -13.98 15.58 14.58
N ILE A 375 -14.23 15.46 13.27
CA ILE A 375 -15.22 14.54 12.71
C ILE A 375 -14.90 13.08 13.05
N ALA A 376 -13.66 12.65 12.88
CA ALA A 376 -13.25 11.28 13.22
C ALA A 376 -13.46 10.97 14.71
N THR A 377 -13.25 11.96 15.58
CA THR A 377 -13.54 11.83 17.02
C THR A 377 -15.03 11.70 17.28
N GLU A 378 -15.87 12.54 16.67
CA GLU A 378 -17.34 12.46 16.80
C GLU A 378 -17.86 11.08 16.36
N ILE A 379 -17.43 10.59 15.18
CA ILE A 379 -17.83 9.28 14.67
C ILE A 379 -17.36 8.15 15.59
N ASN A 380 -16.12 8.22 16.10
CA ASN A 380 -15.62 7.19 17.01
C ASN A 380 -16.37 7.21 18.35
N GLN A 381 -16.79 8.38 18.84
CA GLN A 381 -17.57 8.51 20.07
C GLN A 381 -18.94 7.83 19.96
N GLU A 382 -19.55 7.81 18.78
CA GLU A 382 -20.79 7.06 18.52
C GLU A 382 -20.63 5.54 18.74
N LEU A 383 -19.40 5.02 18.66
CA LEU A 383 -19.10 3.61 18.93
C LEU A 383 -18.95 3.31 20.42
N GLN A 384 -18.88 4.31 21.29
CA GLN A 384 -18.71 4.08 22.73
C GLN A 384 -19.94 3.36 23.29
N GLY A 385 -19.72 2.28 24.03
CA GLY A 385 -20.75 1.39 24.54
C GLY A 385 -21.20 0.30 23.56
N SER A 386 -20.87 0.42 22.27
CA SER A 386 -21.17 -0.62 21.27
C SER A 386 -20.28 -1.85 21.41
N ILE A 387 -20.74 -2.98 20.89
CA ILE A 387 -19.96 -4.21 20.76
C ILE A 387 -19.43 -4.29 19.33
N GLN A 388 -18.13 -4.48 19.19
CA GLN A 388 -17.45 -4.56 17.90
C GLN A 388 -16.72 -5.89 17.77
N GLU A 389 -16.91 -6.58 16.65
CA GLU A 389 -16.10 -7.75 16.30
C GLU A 389 -14.70 -7.30 15.86
N VAL A 390 -13.67 -7.84 16.51
CA VAL A 390 -12.27 -7.51 16.25
C VAL A 390 -11.43 -8.74 15.96
N LEU A 391 -10.47 -8.61 15.04
CA LEU A 391 -9.40 -9.59 14.83
C LEU A 391 -8.20 -9.17 15.68
N VAL A 392 -7.81 -10.00 16.63
CA VAL A 392 -6.70 -9.72 17.55
C VAL A 392 -5.36 -9.94 16.83
N GLU A 393 -4.60 -8.88 16.62
CA GLU A 393 -3.37 -8.92 15.81
C GLU A 393 -2.14 -9.30 16.64
N GLY A 394 -2.08 -8.87 17.90
CA GLY A 394 -0.89 -9.07 18.75
C GLY A 394 -0.77 -8.04 19.87
N PRO A 395 0.41 -7.93 20.50
CA PRO A 395 0.69 -6.89 21.49
C PRO A 395 0.59 -5.48 20.90
N SER A 396 0.05 -4.54 21.67
CA SER A 396 0.01 -3.13 21.28
C SER A 396 1.41 -2.53 21.22
N LYS A 397 1.66 -1.72 20.19
CA LYS A 397 2.93 -1.01 19.97
C LYS A 397 3.26 -0.01 21.08
N THR A 398 2.24 0.59 21.70
CA THR A 398 2.41 1.62 22.74
C THR A 398 2.39 1.03 24.14
N ASN A 399 1.82 -0.15 24.31
CA ASN A 399 1.80 -0.86 25.59
C ASN A 399 1.78 -2.39 25.35
N PRO A 400 2.93 -3.08 25.44
CA PRO A 400 3.03 -4.52 25.22
C PRO A 400 2.20 -5.40 26.16
N GLN A 401 1.69 -4.85 27.28
CA GLN A 401 0.78 -5.56 28.19
C GLN A 401 -0.68 -5.56 27.71
N LYS A 402 -1.01 -4.74 26.71
CA LYS A 402 -2.32 -4.74 26.06
C LYS A 402 -2.22 -5.39 24.68
N LEU A 403 -3.35 -5.86 24.19
CA LEU A 403 -3.49 -6.36 22.83
C LEU A 403 -3.98 -5.25 21.91
N THR A 404 -3.55 -5.29 20.65
CA THR A 404 -4.10 -4.49 19.56
C THR A 404 -4.90 -5.41 18.64
N SER A 405 -6.03 -4.91 18.18
CA SER A 405 -6.91 -5.59 17.25
C SER A 405 -7.48 -4.59 16.26
N ARG A 406 -8.20 -5.12 15.27
CA ARG A 406 -8.83 -4.30 14.23
C ARG A 406 -10.29 -4.67 14.05
N THR A 407 -11.18 -3.68 13.98
CA THR A 407 -12.60 -3.90 13.66
C THR A 407 -12.79 -4.26 12.19
N ARG A 408 -13.98 -4.73 11.80
CA ARG A 408 -14.35 -4.86 10.39
C ARG A 408 -14.26 -3.51 9.66
N SER A 409 -14.67 -2.42 10.32
CA SER A 409 -14.51 -1.04 9.84
C SER A 409 -13.08 -0.46 9.86
N ASN A 410 -12.04 -1.30 10.00
CA ASN A 410 -10.63 -0.93 9.94
C ASN A 410 -10.17 0.05 11.06
N ARG A 411 -10.86 0.07 12.21
CA ARG A 411 -10.46 0.85 13.39
C ARG A 411 -9.58 0.02 14.31
N ILE A 412 -8.60 0.65 14.93
CA ILE A 412 -7.74 0.02 15.94
C ILE A 412 -8.50 -0.04 17.28
N VAL A 413 -8.53 -1.21 17.90
CA VAL A 413 -9.06 -1.39 19.25
C VAL A 413 -7.95 -1.93 20.16
N ILE A 414 -7.80 -1.33 21.34
CA ILE A 414 -6.80 -1.72 22.33
C ILE A 414 -7.51 -2.17 23.60
N PHE A 415 -7.22 -3.38 24.06
CA PHE A 415 -7.88 -3.97 25.23
C PHE A 415 -6.91 -4.89 26.00
N SER A 416 -7.29 -5.25 27.22
CA SER A 416 -6.53 -6.20 28.05
C SER A 416 -7.03 -7.62 27.80
N GLY A 417 -6.12 -8.59 27.66
CA GLY A 417 -6.47 -9.99 27.41
C GLY A 417 -5.25 -10.90 27.31
N GLY A 418 -5.50 -12.22 27.35
CA GLY A 418 -4.45 -13.23 27.21
C GLY A 418 -3.91 -13.35 25.78
N LYS A 419 -2.64 -13.73 25.64
CA LYS A 419 -1.99 -13.90 24.32
C LYS A 419 -2.59 -15.02 23.47
N ASP A 420 -3.33 -15.93 24.09
CA ASP A 420 -4.10 -17.00 23.45
C ASP A 420 -5.24 -16.49 22.56
N LEU A 421 -5.63 -15.22 22.72
CA LEU A 421 -6.61 -14.54 21.87
C LEU A 421 -6.03 -14.10 20.52
N ILE A 422 -4.70 -14.04 20.36
CA ILE A 422 -4.07 -13.59 19.11
C ILE A 422 -4.52 -14.49 17.95
N GLY A 423 -5.00 -13.88 16.88
CA GLY A 423 -5.58 -14.56 15.72
C GLY A 423 -7.03 -14.97 15.88
N ARG A 424 -7.72 -14.63 16.98
CA ARG A 424 -9.16 -14.90 17.11
C ARG A 424 -9.99 -13.69 16.70
N LEU A 425 -11.17 -13.97 16.15
CA LEU A 425 -12.27 -13.02 16.09
C LEU A 425 -12.99 -13.06 17.43
N ILE A 426 -13.11 -11.92 18.08
CA ILE A 426 -13.80 -11.78 19.37
C ILE A 426 -14.65 -10.52 19.39
N ASN A 427 -15.63 -10.49 20.27
CA ASN A 427 -16.43 -9.32 20.56
C ASN A 427 -15.79 -8.49 21.67
N VAL A 428 -15.64 -7.18 21.43
CA VAL A 428 -15.12 -6.21 22.40
C VAL A 428 -16.13 -5.10 22.57
N LYS A 429 -16.52 -4.83 23.82
CA LYS A 429 -17.33 -3.66 24.15
C LYS A 429 -16.43 -2.44 24.21
N ILE A 430 -16.72 -1.42 23.43
CA ILE A 430 -15.93 -0.18 23.39
C ILE A 430 -16.24 0.64 24.64
N THR A 431 -15.23 0.94 25.44
CA THR A 431 -15.34 1.69 26.70
C THR A 431 -14.88 3.14 26.57
N GLU A 432 -13.90 3.40 25.70
CA GLU A 432 -13.39 4.75 25.44
C GLU A 432 -13.05 4.89 23.95
N ALA A 433 -13.53 5.97 23.33
CA ALA A 433 -13.25 6.28 21.94
C ALA A 433 -12.35 7.52 21.82
N LYS A 434 -11.17 7.37 21.22
CA LYS A 434 -10.28 8.48 20.84
C LYS A 434 -10.30 8.70 19.33
N THR A 435 -9.63 9.75 18.88
CA THR A 435 -9.54 10.12 17.46
C THR A 435 -8.99 9.00 16.56
N PHE A 436 -7.95 8.28 17.01
CA PHE A 436 -7.24 7.30 16.16
C PHE A 436 -7.32 5.85 16.66
N SER A 437 -7.89 5.63 17.84
CA SER A 437 -7.95 4.33 18.48
C SER A 437 -9.14 4.25 19.43
N LEU A 438 -9.75 3.09 19.49
CA LEU A 438 -10.74 2.74 20.49
C LEU A 438 -10.08 1.91 21.59
N PHE A 439 -10.67 1.96 22.78
CA PHE A 439 -10.35 1.07 23.89
C PHE A 439 -11.59 0.33 24.30
N GLY A 440 -11.41 -0.88 24.80
CA GLY A 440 -12.53 -1.72 25.19
C GLY A 440 -12.16 -2.84 26.13
N GLU A 441 -13.17 -3.62 26.44
CA GLU A 441 -13.09 -4.81 27.29
C GLU A 441 -13.72 -5.99 26.54
N ILE A 442 -13.18 -7.19 26.76
CA ILE A 442 -13.70 -8.42 26.16
C ILE A 442 -15.17 -8.56 26.56
N PHE A 443 -16.03 -8.75 25.57
CA PHE A 443 -17.45 -8.99 25.79
C PHE A 443 -17.72 -10.48 25.67
N ASN A 444 -18.01 -11.13 26.80
CA ASN A 444 -18.53 -12.49 26.84
C ASN A 444 -20.05 -12.40 27.01
N GLU A 445 -20.81 -13.00 26.09
CA GLU A 445 -22.28 -13.10 26.19
C GLU A 445 -22.75 -13.87 27.42
#